data_AF-A0A7R7CIN1-F1
#
_entry.id   AF-A0A7R7CIN1-F1
#
_cell.length_a   1.000
_cell.length_b   1.000
_cell.length_c   1.000
_cell.angle_alpha   90.00
_cell.angle_beta   90.00
_cell.angle_gamma   90.00
#
_symmetry.space_group_name_H-M   'P 1'
#
loop_
_entity.id
_entity.type
_entity.pdbx_description
1 polymer ?
#
loop_
_entity_poly.entity_id
_entity_poly.type
_entity_poly.pdbx_seq_one_letter_code
_entity_poly.pdbx_strand_id
1 'polypeptide(L)' 'MDVTRRLELLATQPFSGSTRDDVLPNLRHLVVGQYVTFYHVDDRTVVILRVMHGRRDIAAEDFDLSGEDALT' A
#
# COMPACT_ATOMS: atom_id res chain seq x y z
N MET A 1 5.45 15.67 6.21
CA MET A 1 5.58 14.37 6.90
C MET A 1 6.31 13.44 5.95
N ASP A 2 7.27 12.65 6.43
CA ASP A 2 8.03 11.70 5.61
C ASP A 2 7.27 10.36 5.45
N VAL A 3 7.53 9.64 4.36
CA VAL A 3 6.97 8.32 4.03
C VAL A 3 7.18 7.35 5.20
N THR A 4 8.41 7.25 5.72
CA THR A 4 8.76 6.33 6.83
C THR A 4 7.85 6.52 8.03
N ARG A 5 7.70 7.77 8.49
CA ARG A 5 6.83 8.09 9.65
C ARG A 5 5.38 7.72 9.40
N ARG A 6 4.91 7.85 8.15
CA ARG A 6 3.55 7.48 7.80
C ARG A 6 3.35 5.97 7.74
N LEU A 7 4.38 5.21 7.33
CA LEU A 7 4.36 3.74 7.39
C LEU A 7 4.33 3.23 8.84
N GLU A 8 5.10 3.84 9.74
CA GLU A 8 5.07 3.49 11.17
C GLU A 8 3.66 3.61 11.77
N LEU A 9 2.90 4.62 11.37
CA LEU A 9 1.51 4.78 11.81
C LEU A 9 0.60 3.63 11.37
N LEU A 10 0.90 2.93 10.27
CA LEU A 10 0.10 1.80 9.82
C LEU A 10 0.13 0.63 10.81
N ALA A 11 1.19 0.51 11.63
CA ALA A 11 1.25 -0.52 12.67
C ALA A 11 0.16 -0.36 13.74
N THR A 12 -0.32 0.87 13.95
CA THR A 12 -1.38 1.18 14.94
C THR A 12 -2.71 1.54 14.29
N GLN A 13 -2.68 2.03 13.05
CA GLN A 13 -3.83 2.52 12.30
C GLN A 13 -3.84 1.96 10.88
N PRO A 14 -3.96 0.62 10.73
CA PRO A 14 -3.82 -0.05 9.44
C PRO A 14 -4.92 0.34 8.44
N PHE A 15 -6.08 0.80 8.91
CA PHE A 15 -7.19 1.20 8.05
C PHE A 15 -7.21 2.71 7.73
N SER A 16 -6.13 3.45 8.05
CA SER A 16 -6.04 4.91 7.83
C SER A 16 -5.81 5.32 6.36
N GLY A 17 -5.59 4.36 5.47
CA GLY A 17 -5.53 4.59 4.02
C GLY A 17 -6.87 4.32 3.34
N SER A 18 -7.13 5.04 2.25
CA SER A 18 -8.33 4.90 1.43
C SER A 18 -8.29 3.59 0.67
N THR A 19 -9.45 2.96 0.48
CA THR A 19 -9.57 1.75 -0.35
C THR A 19 -9.41 2.10 -1.83
N ARG A 20 -8.96 1.12 -2.60
CA ARG A 20 -8.80 1.17 -4.05
C ARG A 20 -9.24 -0.15 -4.68
N ASP A 21 -10.43 -0.59 -4.25
CA ASP A 21 -11.05 -1.84 -4.69
C ASP A 21 -11.38 -1.86 -6.20
N ASP A 22 -11.38 -0.69 -6.85
CA ASP A 22 -11.47 -0.51 -8.29
C ASP A 22 -10.22 -0.98 -9.05
N VAL A 23 -9.08 -1.10 -8.38
CA VAL A 23 -7.81 -1.60 -8.95
C VAL A 23 -7.58 -3.05 -8.53
N LEU A 24 -7.62 -3.33 -7.23
CA LEU A 24 -7.50 -4.68 -6.67
C LEU A 24 -8.33 -4.81 -5.40
N PRO A 25 -8.98 -5.97 -5.14
CA PRO A 25 -9.72 -6.19 -3.91
C PRO A 25 -8.85 -6.03 -2.67
N ASN A 26 -9.37 -5.35 -1.64
CA ASN A 26 -8.68 -5.09 -0.37
C ASN A 26 -7.44 -4.19 -0.48
N LEU A 27 -7.20 -3.60 -1.66
CA LEU A 27 -6.11 -2.66 -1.86
C LEU A 27 -6.38 -1.37 -1.10
N ARG A 28 -5.39 -0.93 -0.35
CA ARG A 28 -5.39 0.38 0.30
C ARG A 28 -4.24 1.20 -0.20
N HIS A 29 -4.45 2.51 -0.20
CA HIS A 29 -3.40 3.44 -0.55
C HIS A 29 -3.35 4.61 0.43
N LEU A 30 -2.16 5.21 0.52
CA LEU A 30 -1.93 6.41 1.29
C LEU A 30 -0.96 7.33 0.54
N VAL A 31 -1.26 8.63 0.56
CA VAL A 31 -0.45 9.65 -0.14
C VAL A 31 0.42 10.37 0.87
N VAL A 32 1.72 10.45 0.60
CA VAL A 32 2.70 11.21 1.38
C VAL A 32 3.54 12.07 0.45
N GLY A 33 3.21 13.36 0.39
CA GLY A 33 3.85 14.28 -0.55
C GLY A 33 3.62 13.82 -1.99
N GLN A 34 4.71 13.46 -2.68
CA GLN A 34 4.66 13.01 -4.08
C GLN A 34 4.61 11.49 -4.23
N TYR A 35 4.55 10.73 -3.14
CA TYR A 35 4.54 9.28 -3.16
C TYR A 35 3.20 8.71 -2.73
N VAL A 36 2.85 7.57 -3.32
CA VAL A 36 1.68 6.77 -2.97
C VAL A 36 2.18 5.40 -2.54
N THR A 37 1.84 5.00 -1.32
CA THR A 37 2.09 3.63 -0.85
C THR A 37 0.83 2.81 -0.99
N PHE A 38 0.96 1.64 -1.60
CA PHE A 38 -0.09 0.63 -1.75
C PHE A 38 0.18 -0.54 -0.83
N TYR A 39 -0.85 -1.00 -0.14
CA TYR A 39 -0.73 -2.05 0.87
C TYR A 39 -2.05 -2.78 1.09
N HIS A 40 -1.96 -4.00 1.63
CA HIS A 40 -3.10 -4.76 2.13
C HIS A 40 -3.00 -4.89 3.66
N VAL A 41 -4.14 -5.13 4.30
CA VAL A 41 -4.21 -5.49 5.72
C VAL A 41 -4.72 -6.92 5.79
N ASP A 42 -3.89 -7.83 6.30
CA ASP A 42 -4.22 -9.24 6.48
C ASP A 42 -4.12 -9.59 7.96
N ASP A 43 -5.23 -10.05 8.56
CA ASP A 43 -5.40 -10.28 10.01
C ASP A 43 -4.81 -9.18 10.91
N ARG A 44 -3.52 -9.29 11.26
CA ARG A 44 -2.78 -8.37 12.14
C ARG A 44 -1.55 -7.76 11.49
N THR A 45 -1.39 -7.93 10.18
CA THR A 45 -0.20 -7.56 9.42
C THR A 45 -0.57 -6.57 8.33
N VAL A 46 0.26 -5.54 8.19
CA VAL A 46 0.22 -4.62 7.06
C VAL A 46 1.27 -5.06 6.07
N VAL A 47 0.85 -5.45 4.87
CA VAL A 47 1.75 -5.88 3.79
C VAL A 47 1.89 -4.74 2.80
N ILE A 48 3.06 -4.12 2.77
CA ILE A 48 3.38 -3.07 1.79
C ILE A 48 3.67 -3.73 0.46
N LEU A 49 2.83 -3.46 -0.54
CA LEU A 49 3.00 -4.00 -1.89
C LEU A 49 3.97 -3.16 -2.70
N ARG A 50 3.80 -1.84 -2.68
CA ARG A 50 4.63 -0.94 -3.48
C ARG A 50 4.57 0.51 -3.01
N VAL A 51 5.68 1.23 -3.18
CA VAL A 51 5.73 2.69 -3.05
C VAL A 51 6.03 3.28 -4.42
N MET A 52 5.14 4.13 -4.92
CA MET A 52 5.23 4.71 -6.25
C MET A 52 5.22 6.24 -6.19
N HIS A 53 5.73 6.90 -7.25
CA HIS A 53 5.55 8.34 -7.43
C HIS A 53 4.14 8.61 -7.98
N GLY A 54 3.39 9.51 -7.36
CA GLY A 54 1.95 9.72 -7.60
C GLY A 54 1.58 10.36 -8.93
N ARG A 55 2.54 10.58 -9.83
CA ARG A 55 2.31 11.08 -11.20
C ARG A 55 2.14 9.96 -12.24
N ARG A 56 2.18 8.69 -11.81
CA ARG A 56 1.97 7.53 -12.67
C ARG A 56 0.51 7.10 -12.62
N ASP A 57 -0.03 6.70 -13.77
CA ASP A 57 -1.25 5.92 -13.81
C ASP A 57 -0.98 4.58 -13.12
N ILE A 58 -1.95 4.10 -12.35
CA ILE A 58 -1.86 2.87 -11.55
C ILE A 58 -2.88 1.89 -12.10
N ALA A 59 -2.43 0.68 -12.41
CA ALA A 59 -3.28 -0.42 -12.85
C ALA A 59 -2.96 -1.71 -12.09
N ALA A 60 -3.80 -2.73 -12.26
CA ALA A 60 -3.65 -4.00 -11.54
C ALA A 60 -2.33 -4.71 -11.86
N GLU A 61 -1.82 -4.52 -13.08
CA GLU A 61 -0.57 -5.09 -13.57
C GLU A 61 0.68 -4.51 -12.89
N ASP A 62 0.55 -3.37 -12.19
CA ASP A 62 1.64 -2.78 -11.41
C ASP A 62 1.92 -3.51 -10.09
N PHE A 63 1.07 -4.48 -9.73
CA PHE A 63 1.20 -5.28 -8.53
C PHE A 63 1.53 -6.71 -8.96
N ASP A 64 2.75 -7.17 -8.68
CA ASP A 64 3.10 -8.57 -8.93
C ASP A 64 2.38 -9.45 -7.90
N LEU A 65 1.30 -10.09 -8.35
CA LEU A 65 0.49 -10.98 -7.53
C LEU A 65 1.05 -12.42 -7.49
N SER A 66 2.21 -12.69 -8.10
CA SER A 66 2.79 -14.04 -8.19
C SER A 66 3.38 -14.57 -6.89
N GLY A 67 3.46 -13.75 -5.83
CA GLY A 67 3.45 -14.25 -4.46
C GLY A 67 4.69 -15.04 -4.02
N GLU A 68 5.89 -14.76 -4.56
CA GLU A 68 7.15 -15.28 -3.97
C GLU A 68 7.73 -14.37 -2.86
N ASP A 69 7.20 -13.15 -2.67
CA ASP A 69 7.77 -12.16 -1.75
C ASP A 69 7.05 -12.02 -0.40
N ALA A 70 6.30 -13.04 0.02
CA ALA A 70 5.88 -13.16 1.42
C ALA A 70 7.10 -13.58 2.26
N LEU A 71 7.90 -12.59 2.64
CA LEU A 71 9.08 -12.72 3.50
C LEU A 71 8.76 -13.64 4.69
N THR A 72 9.44 -14.79 4.72
CA THR A 72 9.57 -15.71 5.87
C THR A 72 10.15 -14.99 7.08
#